data_AF-A0A8X7N418-F1
#
_entry.id   AF-A0A8X7N418-F1
#
_cell.length_a   1.000
_cell.length_b   1.000
_cell.length_c   1.000
_cell.angle_alpha   90.00
_cell.angle_beta   90.00
_cell.angle_gamma   90.00
#
_symmetry.space_group_name_H-M   'P 1'
#
loop_
_entity.id
_entity.type
_entity.pdbx_description
1 polymer ?
#
loop_
_entity_poly.entity_id
_entity_poly.type
_entity_poly.pdbx_seq_one_letter_code
_entity_poly.pdbx_strand_id
1 'polypeptide(L)'
;MHPRSPYAKAPPNFAALALKHPNFAKHVKVREDGTSSIDFQDADSVRALTETLLLEDFKIVAEQAPDRLCPMVPNRLNYVLWLQDLVAETRRVLTLARRSSPAPVPGLASSSSSADAERPAKRARLCTDENAPLQRRQRRPSLRSLDIGTGASAIYPLLMCATDPDAEMVGTDIDEFSIAHANKIVTHPANTHLNLQNRIRIVSKRPDDPFFSGLGDDKEEEPRYHITMCNPPFFSSKEDMLEGSLNKIRKPPAVCTGTEREMIYRPLPTEGDEGGEVGFVRRMIEESVASEKRQRNTIWWYTSMLGRLSSVDTLLHVLKEKASAAASADEHGQSLTWTIHELVQGNTKRWVLAWSFAGVHVSANSESGTTISTLTRHQQPSLLKIDWLAHTGDIDTARDRLERVVGGISDVDVLSSGNAHQLEIVVWSQSWTRAARRARKRGEAMAVDDGRSKEAILCIEATIRTLSSHQTEEEGASSVTPETTMTSADSSAGGPASAPNIKIDFRWTFGHSRPVFDSFLRHVKNQWAALASSRASGENHSQ
;
A
#
# COMPACT_ATOMS: atom_id res chain seq x y z
N MET A 1 9.32 9.55 10.36
CA MET A 1 10.06 9.20 9.14
C MET A 1 9.95 7.71 8.88
N HIS A 2 10.09 7.27 7.64
CA HIS A 2 10.00 5.86 7.26
C HIS A 2 11.18 5.06 7.87
N PRO A 3 11.00 3.84 8.41
CA PRO A 3 12.07 3.10 9.10
C PRO A 3 13.27 2.73 8.23
N ARG A 4 13.05 2.51 6.92
CA ARG A 4 14.12 2.30 5.92
C ARG A 4 14.90 3.56 5.55
N SER A 5 14.51 4.75 6.04
CA SER A 5 15.23 5.99 5.80
C SER A 5 16.49 6.04 6.67
N PRO A 6 17.69 6.36 6.11
CA PRO A 6 18.89 6.53 6.91
C PRO A 6 18.76 7.66 7.93
N TYR A 7 17.85 8.61 7.69
CA TYR A 7 17.59 9.75 8.56
C TYR A 7 16.57 9.47 9.69
N ALA A 8 16.00 8.26 9.73
CA ALA A 8 15.00 7.91 10.75
C ALA A 8 15.61 7.71 12.14
N LYS A 9 16.84 7.19 12.21
CA LYS A 9 17.54 6.91 13.48
C LYS A 9 18.32 8.12 13.99
N ALA A 10 18.93 8.88 13.09
CA ALA A 10 19.70 10.07 13.42
C ALA A 10 19.61 11.10 12.28
N PRO A 11 19.56 12.40 12.58
CA PRO A 11 19.65 13.44 11.56
C PRO A 11 21.04 13.44 10.90
N PRO A 12 21.19 14.05 9.70
CA PRO A 12 22.50 14.19 9.06
C PRO A 12 23.49 14.93 9.96
N ASN A 13 24.71 14.39 10.09
CA ASN A 13 25.77 15.04 10.85
C ASN A 13 26.50 16.07 9.99
N PHE A 14 26.10 17.35 10.10
CA PHE A 14 26.65 18.42 9.28
C PHE A 14 28.15 18.66 9.47
N ALA A 15 28.70 18.45 10.68
CA ALA A 15 30.13 18.56 10.92
C ALA A 15 30.90 17.50 10.12
N ALA A 16 30.45 16.25 10.17
CA ALA A 16 31.07 15.15 9.44
C ALA A 16 30.96 15.34 7.92
N LEU A 17 29.81 15.85 7.43
CA LEU A 17 29.63 16.17 6.01
C LEU A 17 30.54 17.32 5.56
N ALA A 18 30.67 18.39 6.36
CA ALA A 18 31.54 19.52 6.05
C ALA A 18 33.02 19.10 5.90
N LEU A 19 33.49 18.16 6.71
CA LEU A 19 34.87 17.64 6.60
C LEU A 19 35.13 16.93 5.27
N LYS A 20 34.11 16.26 4.71
CA LYS A 20 34.23 15.50 3.46
C LYS A 20 33.94 16.31 2.21
N HIS A 21 33.07 17.32 2.32
CA HIS A 21 32.48 18.04 1.19
C HIS A 21 32.77 19.54 1.30
N PRO A 22 33.89 20.04 0.70
CA PRO A 22 34.32 21.43 0.86
C PRO A 22 33.31 22.47 0.38
N ASN A 23 32.48 22.14 -0.62
CA ASN A 23 31.41 23.04 -1.07
C ASN A 23 30.33 23.21 0.00
N PHE A 24 29.95 22.13 0.68
CA PHE A 24 28.99 22.20 1.78
C PHE A 24 29.59 22.85 3.04
N ALA A 25 30.88 22.65 3.30
CA ALA A 25 31.58 23.22 4.45
C ALA A 25 31.43 24.75 4.55
N LYS A 26 31.37 25.45 3.40
CA LYS A 26 31.19 26.91 3.32
C LYS A 26 29.87 27.40 3.93
N HIS A 27 28.87 26.53 4.02
CA HIS A 27 27.53 26.84 4.52
C HIS A 27 27.30 26.41 5.97
N VAL A 28 28.21 25.63 6.54
CA VAL A 28 28.06 25.08 7.89
C VAL A 28 28.58 26.06 8.94
N LYS A 29 27.74 26.34 9.93
CA LYS A 29 28.07 27.12 11.12
C LYS A 29 28.08 26.21 12.34
N VAL A 30 29.19 26.19 13.06
CA VAL A 30 29.32 25.51 14.35
C VAL A 30 28.89 26.48 15.45
N ARG A 31 27.96 26.07 16.30
CA ARG A 31 27.49 26.83 17.46
C ARG A 31 28.38 26.59 18.67
N GLU A 32 28.27 27.46 19.67
CA GLU A 32 29.05 27.39 20.91
C GLU A 32 28.82 26.08 21.70
N ASP A 33 27.64 25.47 21.56
CA ASP A 33 27.30 24.16 22.15
C ASP A 33 27.88 22.96 21.38
N GLY A 34 28.70 23.20 20.34
CA GLY A 34 29.30 22.19 19.49
C GLY A 34 28.36 21.64 18.40
N THR A 35 27.09 22.08 18.34
CA THR A 35 26.17 21.65 17.30
C THR A 35 26.44 22.37 15.99
N SER A 36 26.33 21.65 14.87
CA SER A 36 26.50 22.22 13.53
C SER A 36 25.16 22.44 12.85
N SER A 37 24.99 23.59 12.20
CA SER A 37 23.76 23.99 11.51
C SER A 37 24.08 24.72 10.21
N ILE A 38 23.14 24.74 9.26
CA ILE A 38 23.18 25.65 8.11
C ILE A 38 22.09 26.71 8.26
N ASP A 39 22.16 27.76 7.44
CA ASP A 39 21.04 28.68 7.30
C ASP A 39 20.01 28.12 6.31
N PHE A 40 18.88 27.62 6.82
CA PHE A 40 17.82 27.09 5.97
C PHE A 40 17.03 28.17 5.21
N GLN A 41 17.25 29.45 5.51
CA GLN A 41 16.69 30.57 4.74
C GLN A 41 17.59 30.99 3.57
N ASP A 42 18.82 30.48 3.52
CA ASP A 42 19.73 30.66 2.40
C ASP A 42 19.55 29.54 1.36
N ALA A 43 19.17 29.92 0.15
CA ALA A 43 18.90 28.99 -0.94
C ALA A 43 20.15 28.19 -1.34
N ASP A 44 21.33 28.81 -1.31
CA ASP A 44 22.59 28.13 -1.63
C ASP A 44 22.93 27.08 -0.58
N SER A 45 22.76 27.40 0.71
CA SER A 45 22.93 26.45 1.81
C SER A 45 22.02 25.23 1.67
N VAL A 46 20.74 25.44 1.30
CA VAL A 46 19.79 24.34 1.11
C VAL A 46 20.14 23.49 -0.12
N ARG A 47 20.55 24.11 -1.23
CA ARG A 47 21.04 23.38 -2.42
C ARG A 47 22.28 22.54 -2.09
N ALA A 48 23.28 23.14 -1.46
CA ALA A 48 24.52 22.46 -1.09
C ALA A 48 24.25 21.27 -0.17
N LEU A 49 23.30 21.40 0.78
CA LEU A 49 22.88 20.26 1.61
C LEU A 49 22.25 19.15 0.77
N THR A 50 21.29 19.47 -0.10
CA THR A 50 20.61 18.50 -0.96
C THR A 50 21.59 17.75 -1.84
N GLU A 51 22.50 18.44 -2.51
CA GLU A 51 23.56 17.86 -3.34
C GLU A 51 24.47 16.93 -2.53
N THR A 52 24.86 17.37 -1.33
CA THR A 52 25.73 16.61 -0.44
C THR A 52 25.07 15.33 0.06
N LEU A 53 23.78 15.38 0.41
CA LEU A 53 23.04 14.19 0.84
C LEU A 53 22.83 13.20 -0.31
N LEU A 54 22.52 13.69 -1.51
CA LEU A 54 22.41 12.85 -2.70
C LEU A 54 23.73 12.15 -3.03
N LEU A 55 24.84 12.89 -2.93
CA LEU A 55 26.17 12.33 -3.17
C LEU A 55 26.61 11.35 -2.08
N GLU A 56 26.48 11.71 -0.80
CA GLU A 56 26.98 10.90 0.32
C GLU A 56 26.17 9.60 0.46
N ASP A 57 24.84 9.70 0.45
CA ASP A 57 23.97 8.60 0.86
C ASP A 57 23.45 7.78 -0.33
N PHE A 58 23.35 8.37 -1.52
CA PHE A 58 22.80 7.72 -2.71
C PHE A 58 23.77 7.64 -3.89
N LYS A 59 24.97 8.22 -3.74
CA LYS A 59 26.01 8.29 -4.78
C LYS A 59 25.53 8.98 -6.06
N ILE A 60 24.58 9.91 -5.94
CA ILE A 60 24.05 10.67 -7.06
C ILE A 60 24.70 12.06 -7.09
N VAL A 61 25.33 12.40 -8.21
CA VAL A 61 25.73 13.78 -8.51
C VAL A 61 24.54 14.48 -9.16
N ALA A 62 23.96 15.45 -8.49
CA ALA A 62 22.76 16.15 -8.96
C ALA A 62 22.83 17.64 -8.58
N GLU A 63 23.52 18.44 -9.39
CA GLU A 63 23.57 19.90 -9.26
C GLU A 63 22.15 20.48 -9.30
N GLN A 64 21.77 21.24 -8.27
CA GLN A 64 20.42 21.79 -8.15
C GLN A 64 20.32 23.10 -8.92
N ALA A 65 19.23 23.26 -9.68
CA ALA A 65 18.99 24.50 -10.42
C ALA A 65 18.80 25.69 -9.45
N PRO A 66 19.41 26.87 -9.72
CA PRO A 66 19.38 28.01 -8.82
C PRO A 66 17.99 28.67 -8.70
N ASP A 67 17.22 28.65 -9.80
CA ASP A 67 15.91 29.33 -9.93
C ASP A 67 14.72 28.35 -9.99
N ARG A 68 14.85 27.19 -9.34
CA ARG A 68 13.78 26.18 -9.25
C ARG A 68 13.65 25.68 -7.82
N LEU A 69 12.57 24.94 -7.55
CA LEU A 69 12.35 24.39 -6.22
C LEU A 69 13.45 23.39 -5.85
N CYS A 70 14.18 23.65 -4.76
CA CYS A 70 15.15 22.70 -4.22
C CYS A 70 14.45 21.70 -3.25
N PRO A 71 14.50 20.39 -3.51
CA PRO A 71 13.82 19.39 -2.70
C PRO A 71 14.62 19.00 -1.46
N MET A 72 13.96 18.92 -0.30
CA MET A 72 14.57 18.33 0.90
C MET A 72 14.56 16.79 0.84
N VAL A 73 15.74 16.17 0.66
CA VAL A 73 15.91 14.72 0.46
C VAL A 73 15.14 13.84 1.46
N PRO A 74 15.18 14.07 2.80
CA PRO A 74 14.54 13.16 3.75
C PRO A 74 13.02 13.02 3.58
N ASN A 75 12.34 14.13 3.25
CA ASN A 75 10.90 14.10 3.03
C ASN A 75 10.54 13.37 1.72
N ARG A 76 11.31 13.60 0.65
CA ARG A 76 11.11 12.93 -0.65
C ARG A 76 11.36 11.43 -0.55
N LEU A 77 12.41 11.04 0.18
CA LEU A 77 12.73 9.64 0.43
C LEU A 77 11.63 8.92 1.23
N ASN A 78 11.02 9.57 2.23
CA ASN A 78 9.90 8.95 2.96
C ASN A 78 8.74 8.59 2.03
N TYR A 79 8.44 9.44 1.05
CA TYR A 79 7.40 9.17 0.06
C TYR A 79 7.79 7.99 -0.84
N VAL A 80 9.02 7.98 -1.39
CA VAL A 80 9.54 6.88 -2.24
C VAL A 80 9.51 5.53 -1.51
N LEU A 81 9.99 5.48 -0.27
CA LEU A 81 10.04 4.24 0.50
C LEU A 81 8.64 3.73 0.84
N TRP A 82 7.70 4.62 1.19
CA TRP A 82 6.31 4.24 1.41
C TRP A 82 5.65 3.68 0.14
N LEU A 83 5.92 4.28 -1.02
CA LEU A 83 5.41 3.78 -2.30
C LEU A 83 5.97 2.39 -2.65
N GLN A 84 7.23 2.11 -2.33
CA GLN A 84 7.81 0.77 -2.49
C GLN A 84 7.11 -0.26 -1.60
N ASP A 85 6.80 0.09 -0.34
CA ASP A 85 6.04 -0.78 0.56
C ASP A 85 4.62 -1.04 0.00
N LEU A 86 3.96 0.01 -0.50
CA LEU A 86 2.64 -0.08 -1.13
C LEU A 86 2.65 -1.03 -2.34
N VAL A 87 3.66 -0.93 -3.22
CA VAL A 87 3.79 -1.83 -4.36
C VAL A 87 4.11 -3.25 -3.94
N ALA A 88 4.99 -3.44 -2.96
CA ALA A 88 5.35 -4.76 -2.47
C ALA A 88 4.11 -5.50 -1.92
N GLU A 89 3.28 -4.81 -1.12
CA GLU A 89 2.02 -5.37 -0.62
C GLU A 89 1.04 -5.64 -1.75
N THR A 90 0.92 -4.72 -2.71
CA THR A 90 0.06 -4.90 -3.89
C THR A 90 0.47 -6.12 -4.72
N ARG A 91 1.77 -6.32 -4.96
CA ARG A 91 2.31 -7.51 -5.65
C ARG A 91 1.94 -8.78 -4.92
N ARG A 92 2.10 -8.79 -3.60
CA ARG A 92 1.77 -9.94 -2.75
C ARG A 92 0.28 -10.30 -2.89
N VAL A 93 -0.61 -9.32 -2.72
CA VAL A 93 -2.06 -9.50 -2.80
C VAL A 93 -2.50 -9.94 -4.19
N LEU A 94 -2.03 -9.30 -5.26
CA LEU A 94 -2.39 -9.67 -6.64
C LEU A 94 -1.84 -11.04 -7.02
N THR A 95 -0.67 -11.44 -6.49
CA THR A 95 -0.13 -12.79 -6.69
C THR A 95 -1.04 -13.84 -6.05
N LEU A 96 -1.59 -13.57 -4.86
CA LEU A 96 -2.57 -14.44 -4.21
C LEU A 96 -3.87 -14.53 -5.04
N ALA A 97 -4.39 -13.40 -5.48
CA ALA A 97 -5.65 -13.31 -6.22
C ALA A 97 -5.62 -14.00 -7.58
N ARG A 98 -4.44 -14.14 -8.19
CA ARG A 98 -4.25 -14.73 -9.53
C ARG A 98 -3.72 -16.17 -9.52
N ARG A 99 -3.57 -16.80 -8.34
CA ARG A 99 -3.13 -18.21 -8.31
C ARG A 99 -4.15 -19.08 -9.05
N SER A 100 -3.72 -20.07 -9.80
CA SER A 100 -4.63 -21.13 -10.20
C SER A 100 -4.95 -21.96 -8.96
N SER A 101 -6.23 -22.18 -8.65
CA SER A 101 -6.64 -23.05 -7.55
C SER A 101 -5.91 -24.39 -7.67
N PRO A 102 -5.28 -24.92 -6.61
CA PRO A 102 -4.63 -26.22 -6.68
C PRO A 102 -5.69 -27.26 -7.09
N ALA A 103 -5.36 -28.08 -8.09
CA ALA A 103 -6.24 -29.18 -8.49
C ALA A 103 -6.61 -30.00 -7.24
N PRO A 104 -7.88 -30.40 -7.07
CA PRO A 104 -8.28 -31.18 -5.92
C PRO A 104 -7.37 -32.40 -5.81
N VAL A 105 -6.73 -32.56 -4.65
CA VAL A 105 -5.92 -33.74 -4.34
C VAL A 105 -6.81 -34.96 -4.59
N PRO A 106 -6.44 -35.89 -5.48
CA PRO A 106 -7.21 -37.10 -5.67
C PRO A 106 -7.29 -37.84 -4.33
N GLY A 107 -8.47 -37.84 -3.72
CA GLY A 107 -8.75 -38.59 -2.52
C GLY A 107 -8.53 -40.08 -2.78
N LEU A 108 -8.07 -40.77 -1.72
CA LEU A 108 -8.07 -42.22 -1.57
C LEU A 108 -9.30 -42.84 -2.27
N ALA A 109 -9.09 -43.39 -3.45
CA ALA A 109 -9.99 -44.36 -4.04
C ALA A 109 -9.47 -45.76 -3.67
N SER A 110 -10.35 -46.50 -3.02
CA SER A 110 -10.25 -47.89 -2.62
C SER A 110 -9.65 -48.80 -3.70
N SER A 111 -8.84 -49.73 -3.22
CA SER A 111 -8.30 -50.90 -3.92
C SER A 111 -9.28 -51.63 -4.83
N SER A 112 -8.89 -51.85 -6.08
CA SER A 112 -9.13 -53.10 -6.82
C SER A 112 -8.15 -53.23 -8.00
N SER A 113 -7.47 -54.39 -8.05
CA SER A 113 -6.63 -55.01 -9.10
C SER A 113 -6.85 -54.53 -10.55
N SER A 114 -5.86 -54.46 -11.45
CA SER A 114 -4.88 -55.50 -11.81
C SER A 114 -3.70 -54.97 -12.65
N ALA A 115 -2.52 -55.59 -12.47
CA ALA A 115 -1.44 -55.96 -13.43
C ALA A 115 -1.48 -55.37 -14.87
N ASP A 116 -0.42 -54.91 -15.53
CA ASP A 116 1.04 -55.16 -15.50
C ASP A 116 1.76 -54.02 -16.25
N ALA A 117 2.99 -53.67 -15.84
CA ALA A 117 4.16 -53.42 -16.71
C ALA A 117 5.29 -52.73 -15.93
N GLU A 118 6.30 -53.53 -15.58
CA GLU A 118 7.55 -53.12 -14.95
C GLU A 118 8.40 -52.20 -15.84
N ARG A 119 9.02 -51.17 -15.25
CA ARG A 119 10.41 -50.78 -15.54
C ARG A 119 11.04 -49.97 -14.39
N PRO A 120 12.36 -50.10 -14.16
CA PRO A 120 12.92 -50.17 -12.82
C PRO A 120 13.35 -48.83 -12.22
N ALA A 121 13.28 -48.80 -10.89
CA ALA A 121 13.78 -47.75 -10.02
C ALA A 121 15.30 -47.51 -10.18
N LYS A 122 15.69 -46.26 -10.38
CA LYS A 122 17.05 -45.77 -10.03
C LYS A 122 16.97 -44.83 -8.84
N ARG A 123 17.15 -45.47 -7.68
CA ARG A 123 17.79 -44.99 -6.44
C ARG A 123 18.34 -43.56 -6.49
N ALA A 124 17.80 -42.72 -5.61
CA ALA A 124 18.36 -41.44 -5.22
C ALA A 124 19.83 -41.58 -4.81
N ARG A 125 20.70 -40.78 -5.42
CA ARG A 125 22.00 -40.43 -4.85
C ARG A 125 21.90 -38.98 -4.40
N LEU A 126 22.10 -38.74 -3.10
CA LEU A 126 22.56 -37.45 -2.61
C LEU A 126 23.95 -37.22 -3.23
N CYS A 127 24.02 -36.35 -4.23
CA CYS A 127 25.27 -35.71 -4.63
C CYS A 127 25.17 -34.25 -4.18
N THR A 128 25.97 -33.90 -3.16
CA THR A 128 26.31 -32.53 -2.82
C THR A 128 27.17 -31.98 -3.96
N ASP A 129 26.55 -31.25 -4.88
CA ASP A 129 27.26 -30.63 -6.00
C ASP A 129 27.28 -29.11 -5.78
N GLU A 130 28.42 -28.60 -5.31
CA GLU A 130 28.68 -27.15 -5.12
C GLU A 130 28.87 -26.39 -6.45
N ASN A 131 28.62 -27.03 -7.60
CA ASN A 131 28.72 -26.41 -8.93
C ASN A 131 27.44 -26.54 -9.76
N ALA A 132 26.26 -26.52 -9.14
CA ALA A 132 25.00 -26.36 -9.87
C ALA A 132 24.99 -24.97 -10.57
N PRO A 133 24.67 -24.88 -11.87
CA PRO A 133 24.64 -23.60 -12.59
C PRO A 133 23.65 -22.69 -11.87
N LEU A 134 24.06 -21.45 -11.60
CA LEU A 134 23.22 -20.37 -11.08
C LEU A 134 21.84 -20.46 -11.75
N GLN A 135 20.88 -21.09 -11.06
CA GLN A 135 19.48 -21.05 -11.45
C GLN A 135 19.21 -19.56 -11.66
N ARG A 136 18.80 -19.18 -12.88
CA ARG A 136 18.30 -17.83 -13.18
C ARG A 136 17.43 -17.42 -11.99
N ARG A 137 17.97 -16.60 -11.08
CA ARG A 137 17.17 -15.98 -10.03
C ARG A 137 16.07 -15.32 -10.81
N GLN A 138 14.83 -15.79 -10.67
CA GLN A 138 13.70 -15.15 -11.33
C GLN A 138 13.80 -13.68 -10.91
N ARG A 139 14.19 -12.81 -11.85
CA ARG A 139 14.38 -11.40 -11.55
C ARG A 139 13.02 -10.90 -11.08
N ARG A 140 12.99 -10.20 -9.96
CA ARG A 140 11.75 -9.53 -9.53
C ARG A 140 11.31 -8.63 -10.69
N PRO A 141 10.03 -8.60 -11.06
CA PRO A 141 9.56 -7.70 -12.11
C PRO A 141 9.96 -6.26 -11.78
N SER A 142 10.47 -5.53 -12.78
CA SER A 142 10.91 -4.15 -12.61
C SER A 142 9.77 -3.27 -12.08
N LEU A 143 10.07 -2.38 -11.14
CA LEU A 143 9.11 -1.40 -10.65
C LEU A 143 9.04 -0.24 -11.66
N ARG A 144 8.03 -0.24 -12.53
CA ARG A 144 7.69 0.92 -13.37
C ARG A 144 6.86 1.96 -12.61
N SER A 145 7.29 3.22 -12.62
CA SER A 145 6.55 4.33 -11.99
C SER A 145 6.53 5.61 -12.84
N LEU A 146 5.52 6.44 -12.62
CA LEU A 146 5.34 7.75 -13.28
C LEU A 146 5.40 8.88 -12.24
N ASP A 147 6.31 9.82 -12.42
CA ASP A 147 6.41 11.06 -11.65
C ASP A 147 5.82 12.24 -12.44
N ILE A 148 4.82 12.91 -11.87
CA ILE A 148 4.09 14.02 -12.51
C ILE A 148 4.56 15.35 -11.92
N GLY A 149 5.21 16.16 -12.75
CA GLY A 149 5.87 17.40 -12.31
C GLY A 149 7.21 17.09 -11.64
N THR A 150 8.12 16.45 -12.38
CA THR A 150 9.39 15.92 -11.85
C THR A 150 10.36 17.03 -11.42
N GLY A 151 10.19 18.24 -11.97
CA GLY A 151 11.00 19.41 -11.71
C GLY A 151 12.43 19.27 -12.23
N ALA A 152 13.20 20.35 -12.12
CA ALA A 152 14.61 20.36 -12.52
C ALA A 152 15.45 19.31 -11.79
N SER A 153 15.08 18.95 -10.57
CA SER A 153 15.83 18.01 -9.73
C SER A 153 15.66 16.54 -10.11
N ALA A 154 14.57 16.16 -10.79
CA ALA A 154 14.16 14.76 -10.99
C ALA A 154 14.24 13.90 -9.72
N ILE A 155 13.99 14.49 -8.55
CA ILE A 155 14.35 13.90 -7.26
C ILE A 155 13.69 12.55 -7.00
N TYR A 156 12.43 12.37 -7.39
CA TYR A 156 11.74 11.12 -7.17
C TYR A 156 12.23 10.01 -8.12
N PRO A 157 12.40 10.23 -9.43
CA PRO A 157 13.07 9.29 -10.31
C PRO A 157 14.45 8.84 -9.80
N LEU A 158 15.28 9.80 -9.39
CA LEU A 158 16.63 9.53 -8.89
C LEU A 158 16.59 8.66 -7.62
N LEU A 159 15.79 9.04 -6.62
CA LEU A 159 15.70 8.30 -5.36
C LEU A 159 15.07 6.91 -5.55
N MET A 160 14.07 6.78 -6.41
CA MET A 160 13.47 5.47 -6.71
C MET A 160 14.50 4.54 -7.34
N CYS A 161 15.22 5.00 -8.36
CA CYS A 161 16.26 4.20 -9.01
C CYS A 161 17.49 3.93 -8.11
N ALA A 162 17.81 4.82 -7.16
CA ALA A 162 18.89 4.59 -6.21
C ALA A 162 18.52 3.58 -5.11
N THR A 163 17.25 3.53 -4.71
CA THR A 163 16.77 2.64 -3.65
C THR A 163 16.22 1.31 -4.17
N ASP A 164 15.85 1.23 -5.45
CA ASP A 164 15.47 0.01 -6.16
C ASP A 164 16.29 -0.11 -7.48
N PRO A 165 17.26 -1.04 -7.54
CA PRO A 165 18.11 -1.26 -8.72
C PRO A 165 17.36 -1.71 -9.98
N ASP A 166 16.18 -2.32 -9.84
CA ASP A 166 15.37 -2.81 -10.95
C ASP A 166 14.22 -1.84 -11.29
N ALA A 167 14.12 -0.67 -10.63
CA ALA A 167 13.09 0.32 -10.94
C ALA A 167 13.34 1.10 -12.24
N GLU A 168 12.25 1.36 -12.96
CA GLU A 168 12.15 2.21 -14.16
C GLU A 168 11.19 3.37 -13.87
N MET A 169 11.55 4.57 -14.31
CA MET A 169 10.87 5.81 -13.99
C MET A 169 10.61 6.62 -15.26
N VAL A 170 9.40 7.14 -15.36
CA VAL A 170 9.06 8.22 -16.32
C VAL A 170 8.78 9.47 -15.50
N GLY A 171 9.51 10.55 -15.74
CA GLY A 171 9.22 11.87 -15.15
C GLY A 171 8.61 12.78 -16.21
N THR A 172 7.48 13.43 -15.92
CA THR A 172 6.89 14.45 -16.81
C THR A 172 7.10 15.83 -16.24
N ASP A 173 7.23 16.83 -17.11
CA ASP A 173 7.19 18.23 -16.72
C ASP A 173 6.66 19.09 -17.87
N ILE A 174 6.22 20.31 -17.55
CA ILE A 174 5.73 21.30 -18.51
C ILE A 174 6.74 22.44 -18.75
N ASP A 175 7.76 22.55 -17.90
CA ASP A 175 8.79 23.59 -17.98
C ASP A 175 10.04 23.07 -18.71
N GLU A 176 10.32 23.62 -19.89
CA GLU A 176 11.44 23.20 -20.75
C GLU A 176 12.79 23.27 -20.03
N PHE A 177 12.99 24.26 -19.17
CA PHE A 177 14.23 24.37 -18.38
C PHE A 177 14.34 23.23 -17.37
N SER A 178 13.28 22.94 -16.61
CA SER A 178 13.23 21.80 -15.69
C SER A 178 13.52 20.48 -16.41
N ILE A 179 12.93 20.27 -17.59
CA ILE A 179 13.16 19.08 -18.42
C ILE A 179 14.64 18.98 -18.84
N ALA A 180 15.21 20.06 -19.35
CA ALA A 180 16.60 20.08 -19.78
C ALA A 180 17.56 19.83 -18.61
N HIS A 181 17.29 20.42 -17.44
CA HIS A 181 18.11 20.26 -16.24
C HIS A 181 18.02 18.84 -15.66
N ALA A 182 16.82 18.28 -15.57
CA ALA A 182 16.59 16.90 -15.16
C ALA A 182 17.35 15.90 -16.06
N ASN A 183 17.29 16.10 -17.38
CA ASN A 183 18.03 15.26 -18.33
C ASN A 183 19.55 15.37 -18.14
N LYS A 184 20.09 16.55 -17.83
CA LYS A 184 21.53 16.71 -17.51
C LYS A 184 21.94 15.89 -16.29
N ILE A 185 21.13 15.87 -15.24
CA ILE A 185 21.41 15.05 -14.03
C ILE A 185 21.36 13.56 -14.36
N VAL A 186 20.31 13.11 -15.06
CA VAL A 186 20.10 11.70 -15.44
C VAL A 186 21.24 11.17 -16.34
N THR A 187 21.76 12.01 -17.23
CA THR A 187 22.83 11.67 -18.18
C THR A 187 24.23 12.02 -17.69
N HIS A 188 24.37 12.52 -16.46
CA HIS A 188 25.66 12.97 -15.94
C HIS A 188 26.67 11.80 -15.88
N PRO A 189 27.91 11.94 -16.41
CA PRO A 189 28.87 10.84 -16.48
C PRO A 189 29.21 10.18 -15.13
N ALA A 190 29.20 10.95 -14.05
CA ALA A 190 29.44 10.42 -12.70
C ALA A 190 28.32 9.49 -12.19
N ASN A 191 27.13 9.53 -12.80
CA ASN A 191 25.96 8.72 -12.42
C ASN A 191 25.85 7.41 -13.23
N THR A 192 26.80 7.12 -14.12
CA THR A 192 26.78 5.93 -15.01
C THR A 192 26.69 4.60 -14.24
N HIS A 193 27.29 4.52 -13.06
CA HIS A 193 27.24 3.35 -12.18
C HIS A 193 25.82 2.97 -11.72
N LEU A 194 24.87 3.92 -11.73
CA LEU A 194 23.46 3.69 -11.42
C LEU A 194 22.62 3.39 -12.68
N ASN A 195 23.22 3.42 -13.87
CA ASN A 195 22.52 3.17 -15.14
C ASN A 195 21.26 4.05 -15.33
N LEU A 196 21.27 5.30 -14.83
CA LEU A 196 20.06 6.14 -14.76
C LEU A 196 19.48 6.46 -16.14
N GLN A 197 20.31 6.72 -17.14
CA GLN A 197 19.86 7.03 -18.50
C GLN A 197 19.01 5.93 -19.16
N ASN A 198 19.17 4.68 -18.74
CA ASN A 198 18.39 3.54 -19.26
C ASN A 198 17.16 3.25 -18.38
N ARG A 199 17.09 3.84 -17.20
CA ARG A 199 16.03 3.59 -16.20
C ARG A 199 15.12 4.79 -15.99
N ILE A 200 15.56 6.00 -16.33
CA ILE A 200 14.81 7.25 -16.14
C ILE A 200 14.63 7.90 -17.50
N ARG A 201 13.38 8.23 -17.82
CA ARG A 201 13.03 8.97 -19.03
C ARG A 201 12.25 10.22 -18.65
N ILE A 202 12.69 11.38 -19.13
CA ILE A 202 12.00 12.64 -18.92
C ILE A 202 11.17 12.98 -20.16
N VAL A 203 9.90 13.33 -19.97
CA VAL A 203 8.92 13.56 -21.03
C VAL A 203 8.33 14.95 -20.91
N SER A 204 8.38 15.71 -22.00
CA SER A 204 7.74 17.02 -22.09
C SER A 204 6.21 16.89 -22.20
N LYS A 205 5.50 17.77 -21.51
CA LYS A 205 4.04 17.89 -21.53
C LYS A 205 3.62 19.34 -21.69
N ARG A 206 2.40 19.56 -22.18
CA ARG A 206 1.71 20.84 -22.08
C ARG A 206 0.77 20.85 -20.86
N PRO A 207 0.42 22.02 -20.31
CA PRO A 207 -0.48 22.11 -19.14
C PRO A 207 -1.83 21.41 -19.31
N ASP A 208 -2.33 21.35 -20.54
CA ASP A 208 -3.61 20.75 -20.92
C ASP A 208 -3.51 19.28 -21.34
N ASP A 209 -2.30 18.75 -21.53
CA ASP A 209 -2.13 17.35 -21.90
C ASP A 209 -2.63 16.41 -20.78
N PRO A 210 -3.07 15.19 -21.13
CA PRO A 210 -3.38 14.18 -20.13
C PRO A 210 -2.15 13.77 -19.32
N PHE A 211 -2.35 13.52 -18.03
CA PHE A 211 -1.33 13.05 -17.09
C PHE A 211 -0.84 11.63 -17.44
N PHE A 212 -1.75 10.72 -17.77
CA PHE A 212 -1.48 9.27 -17.79
C PHE A 212 -1.32 8.66 -19.19
N SER A 213 -1.48 9.45 -20.25
CA SER A 213 -1.32 9.02 -21.65
C SER A 213 -0.27 9.85 -22.39
N GLY A 214 0.05 9.53 -23.65
CA GLY A 214 1.03 10.31 -24.43
C GLY A 214 2.45 10.31 -23.82
N LEU A 215 2.83 9.21 -23.17
CA LEU A 215 4.12 9.07 -22.50
C LEU A 215 5.18 8.40 -23.38
N GLY A 216 4.88 8.06 -24.65
CA GLY A 216 5.82 7.40 -25.57
C GLY A 216 6.25 5.99 -25.15
N ASP A 217 5.53 5.36 -24.21
CA ASP A 217 5.71 3.96 -23.84
C ASP A 217 4.47 3.18 -24.29
N ASP A 218 4.55 2.61 -25.49
CA ASP A 218 3.52 1.79 -26.11
C ASP A 218 3.64 0.31 -25.69
N LYS A 219 4.40 0.02 -24.63
CA LYS A 219 4.43 -1.33 -24.05
C LYS A 219 3.01 -1.73 -23.65
N GLU A 220 2.50 -2.78 -24.29
CA GLU A 220 1.19 -3.38 -24.03
C GLU A 220 1.16 -4.22 -22.74
N GLU A 221 2.13 -4.05 -21.84
CA GLU A 221 2.19 -4.82 -20.60
C GLU A 221 1.20 -4.29 -19.55
N GLU A 222 0.47 -5.20 -18.90
CA GLU A 222 -0.44 -4.88 -17.79
C GLU A 222 0.16 -5.36 -16.44
N PRO A 223 0.48 -4.45 -15.48
CA PRO A 223 0.22 -3.01 -15.53
C PRO A 223 1.24 -2.23 -16.35
N ARG A 224 0.80 -1.12 -16.97
CA ARG A 224 1.70 -0.17 -17.65
C ARG A 224 2.63 0.49 -16.64
N TYR A 225 2.08 0.99 -15.54
CA TYR A 225 2.83 1.49 -14.39
C TYR A 225 2.31 0.88 -13.10
N HIS A 226 3.17 0.64 -12.13
CA HIS A 226 2.71 0.19 -10.81
C HIS A 226 2.16 1.36 -10.02
N ILE A 227 2.83 2.51 -10.07
CA ILE A 227 2.48 3.69 -9.26
C ILE A 227 2.68 4.99 -10.03
N THR A 228 1.84 5.98 -9.73
CA THR A 228 2.16 7.39 -9.99
C THR A 228 2.58 8.08 -8.70
N MET A 229 3.36 9.14 -8.82
CA MET A 229 3.71 10.04 -7.72
C MET A 229 3.63 11.48 -8.21
N CYS A 230 3.24 12.38 -7.31
CA CYS A 230 3.10 13.79 -7.63
C CYS A 230 3.34 14.62 -6.38
N ASN A 231 4.05 15.74 -6.54
CA ASN A 231 4.05 16.84 -5.57
C ASN A 231 3.42 18.05 -6.28
N PRO A 232 2.10 18.25 -6.15
CA PRO A 232 1.36 19.21 -6.96
C PRO A 232 1.71 20.65 -6.57
N PRO A 233 1.50 21.62 -7.47
CA PRO A 233 1.55 23.03 -7.12
C PRO A 233 0.58 23.36 -5.98
N PHE A 234 1.04 24.06 -4.95
CA PHE A 234 0.27 24.23 -3.71
C PHE A 234 -0.81 25.32 -3.78
N PHE A 235 -0.61 26.37 -4.58
CA PHE A 235 -1.38 27.60 -4.51
C PHE A 235 -2.30 27.77 -5.71
N SER A 236 -3.47 28.38 -5.51
CA SER A 236 -4.42 28.67 -6.60
C SER A 236 -4.07 29.95 -7.37
N SER A 237 -3.39 30.88 -6.72
CA SER A 237 -2.97 32.16 -7.31
C SER A 237 -1.70 32.70 -6.67
N LYS A 238 -1.22 33.83 -7.19
CA LYS A 238 -0.08 34.54 -6.62
C LYS A 238 -0.45 35.18 -5.27
N GLU A 239 -1.69 35.64 -5.16
CA GLU A 239 -2.27 36.21 -3.96
C GLU A 239 -2.36 35.16 -2.84
N ASP A 240 -2.86 33.94 -3.11
CA ASP A 240 -2.89 32.83 -2.15
C ASP A 240 -1.47 32.46 -1.65
N MET A 241 -0.48 32.48 -2.54
CA MET A 241 0.92 32.25 -2.17
C MET A 241 1.48 33.33 -1.23
N LEU A 242 1.15 34.60 -1.48
CA LEU A 242 1.56 35.74 -0.65
C LEU A 242 0.83 35.74 0.70
N GLU A 243 -0.50 35.57 0.70
CA GLU A 243 -1.33 35.49 1.91
C GLU A 243 -0.93 34.32 2.81
N GLY A 244 -0.68 33.15 2.22
CA GLY A 244 -0.20 31.97 2.94
C GLY A 244 1.18 32.16 3.59
N SER A 245 1.94 33.17 3.14
CA SER A 245 3.21 33.58 3.76
C SER A 245 3.01 34.62 4.87
N LEU A 246 2.05 35.54 4.69
CA LEU A 246 1.72 36.60 5.66
C LEU A 246 0.97 36.09 6.90
N ASN A 247 0.05 35.14 6.72
CA ASN A 247 -0.81 34.63 7.80
C ASN A 247 -0.11 33.64 8.75
N LYS A 248 1.17 33.34 8.51
CA LYS A 248 1.95 32.44 9.38
C LYS A 248 2.67 33.24 10.47
N ILE A 249 2.29 32.99 11.73
CA ILE A 249 2.93 33.56 12.93
C ILE A 249 4.45 33.27 12.95
N ARG A 250 4.88 32.17 12.32
CA ARG A 250 6.30 31.82 12.15
C ARG A 250 6.61 31.61 10.67
N LYS A 251 7.73 32.17 10.21
CA LYS A 251 8.25 31.91 8.87
C LYS A 251 8.45 30.39 8.64
N PRO A 252 8.24 29.90 7.41
CA PRO A 252 8.53 28.50 7.10
C PRO A 252 9.99 28.18 7.42
N PRO A 253 10.29 26.96 7.89
CA PRO A 253 11.61 26.60 8.38
C PRO A 253 12.71 26.64 7.31
N ALA A 254 12.35 26.54 6.03
CA ALA A 254 13.25 26.65 4.90
C ALA A 254 12.70 27.62 3.84
N VAL A 255 13.61 28.21 3.06
CA VAL A 255 13.28 29.08 1.93
C VAL A 255 12.54 28.31 0.83
N CYS A 256 11.58 28.96 0.19
CA CYS A 256 10.89 28.43 -0.98
C CYS A 256 11.47 29.07 -2.24
N THR A 257 12.15 28.27 -3.08
CA THR A 257 12.80 28.72 -4.32
C THR A 257 11.99 28.36 -5.58
N GLY A 258 10.78 27.81 -5.42
CA GLY A 258 9.94 27.39 -6.53
C GLY A 258 9.43 28.55 -7.36
N THR A 259 9.37 28.35 -8.67
CA THR A 259 8.77 29.32 -9.61
C THR A 259 7.25 29.34 -9.53
N GLU A 260 6.60 30.37 -10.09
CA GLU A 260 5.13 30.39 -10.20
C GLU A 260 4.58 29.14 -10.91
N ARG A 261 5.30 28.57 -11.90
CA ARG A 261 4.89 27.35 -12.61
C ARG A 261 4.93 26.10 -11.73
N GLU A 262 5.86 26.03 -10.79
CA GLU A 262 5.98 24.91 -9.84
C GLU A 262 5.04 25.06 -8.64
N MET A 263 4.65 26.29 -8.31
CA MET A 263 3.97 26.62 -7.06
C MET A 263 2.47 26.90 -7.24
N ILE A 264 2.03 27.33 -8.43
CA ILE A 264 0.65 27.73 -8.70
C ILE A 264 0.02 26.82 -9.76
N TYR A 265 -1.15 26.27 -9.45
CA TYR A 265 -2.02 25.61 -10.43
C TYR A 265 -3.27 26.46 -10.67
N ARG A 266 -3.53 26.78 -11.93
CA ARG A 266 -4.77 27.42 -12.37
C ARG A 266 -5.53 26.42 -13.25
N PRO A 267 -6.80 26.13 -12.94
CA PRO A 267 -7.59 25.23 -13.77
C PRO A 267 -7.80 25.86 -15.15
N LEU A 268 -8.03 25.01 -16.15
CA LEU A 268 -8.49 25.49 -17.45
C LEU A 268 -9.87 26.14 -17.26
N PRO A 269 -10.25 27.14 -18.08
CA PRO A 269 -11.55 27.82 -17.98
C PRO A 269 -12.77 26.88 -18.03
N THR A 270 -12.58 25.65 -18.51
CA THR A 270 -13.60 24.61 -18.69
C THR A 270 -13.68 23.58 -17.56
N GLU A 271 -12.76 23.57 -16.58
CA GLU A 271 -12.65 22.51 -15.54
C GLU A 271 -13.05 22.96 -14.12
N GLY A 272 -13.76 24.08 -13.99
CA GLY A 272 -14.24 24.62 -12.71
C GLY A 272 -13.25 25.60 -12.05
N ASP A 273 -13.67 26.21 -10.94
CA ASP A 273 -13.00 27.39 -10.34
C ASP A 273 -11.89 27.04 -9.32
N GLU A 274 -11.63 25.76 -9.05
CA GLU A 274 -10.73 25.34 -7.96
C GLU A 274 -9.28 25.18 -8.44
N GLY A 275 -8.38 26.08 -8.01
CA GLY A 275 -6.94 26.01 -8.28
C GLY A 275 -6.13 25.30 -7.19
N GLY A 276 -4.80 25.40 -7.30
CA GLY A 276 -3.85 24.85 -6.33
C GLY A 276 -3.88 23.33 -6.23
N GLU A 277 -3.43 22.80 -5.09
CA GLU A 277 -3.24 21.35 -4.92
C GLU A 277 -4.55 20.57 -5.04
N VAL A 278 -5.68 21.15 -4.63
CA VAL A 278 -7.00 20.50 -4.73
C VAL A 278 -7.44 20.40 -6.19
N GLY A 279 -7.38 21.49 -6.94
CA GLY A 279 -7.73 21.50 -8.37
C GLY A 279 -6.88 20.51 -9.17
N PHE A 280 -5.56 20.53 -8.95
CA PHE A 280 -4.63 19.67 -9.67
C PHE A 280 -4.91 18.19 -9.42
N VAL A 281 -5.08 17.80 -8.15
CA VAL A 281 -5.33 16.40 -7.79
C VAL A 281 -6.76 15.97 -8.12
N ARG A 282 -7.75 16.88 -8.10
CA ARG A 282 -9.10 16.61 -8.62
C ARG A 282 -9.04 16.22 -10.10
N ARG A 283 -8.32 16.98 -10.95
CA ARG A 283 -8.13 16.64 -12.36
C ARG A 283 -7.44 15.28 -12.53
N MET A 284 -6.43 14.96 -11.71
CA MET A 284 -5.82 13.62 -11.70
C MET A 284 -6.84 12.51 -11.37
N ILE A 285 -7.71 12.73 -10.36
CA ILE A 285 -8.76 11.78 -10.01
C ILE A 285 -9.74 11.62 -11.17
N GLU A 286 -10.20 12.73 -11.74
CA GLU A 286 -11.16 12.73 -12.85
C GLU A 286 -10.60 12.04 -14.09
N GLU A 287 -9.35 12.32 -14.50
CA GLU A 287 -8.70 11.63 -15.60
C GLU A 287 -8.52 10.13 -15.32
N SER A 288 -8.17 9.75 -14.07
CA SER A 288 -8.05 8.35 -13.67
C SER A 288 -9.38 7.58 -13.68
N VAL A 289 -10.50 8.30 -13.53
CA VAL A 289 -11.86 7.74 -13.61
C VAL A 289 -12.37 7.73 -15.04
N ALA A 290 -12.10 8.79 -15.81
CA ALA A 290 -12.66 9.06 -17.13
C ALA A 290 -11.98 8.29 -18.27
N SER A 291 -10.86 7.60 -18.04
CA SER A 291 -10.17 6.85 -19.08
C SER A 291 -11.11 5.80 -19.72
N GLU A 292 -11.73 6.17 -20.85
CA GLU A 292 -12.76 5.46 -21.63
C GLU A 292 -12.32 4.05 -22.06
N LYS A 293 -11.03 3.76 -21.93
CA LYS A 293 -10.43 2.43 -21.96
C LYS A 293 -10.16 1.97 -20.53
N ARG A 294 -11.15 1.37 -19.85
CA ARG A 294 -10.91 0.48 -18.69
C ARG A 294 -10.13 -0.77 -19.13
N GLN A 295 -8.95 -0.58 -19.69
CA GLN A 295 -7.93 -1.62 -19.79
C GLN A 295 -7.53 -1.89 -18.35
N ARG A 296 -7.96 -3.06 -17.85
CA ARG A 296 -7.76 -3.48 -16.47
C ARG A 296 -6.30 -3.26 -16.09
N ASN A 297 -6.07 -2.68 -14.91
CA ASN A 297 -4.76 -2.63 -14.28
C ASN A 297 -3.67 -1.83 -15.01
N THR A 298 -3.95 -0.86 -15.89
CA THR A 298 -2.85 -0.05 -16.49
C THR A 298 -2.01 0.68 -15.44
N ILE A 299 -2.61 1.13 -14.35
CA ILE A 299 -1.93 1.71 -13.20
C ILE A 299 -2.47 1.05 -11.92
N TRP A 300 -1.61 0.52 -11.03
CA TRP A 300 -2.11 -0.03 -9.77
C TRP A 300 -2.50 1.05 -8.78
N TRP A 301 -1.63 2.03 -8.53
CA TRP A 301 -1.94 3.15 -7.63
C TRP A 301 -1.65 4.49 -8.26
N TYR A 302 -2.61 5.39 -8.12
CA TYR A 302 -2.44 6.80 -8.36
C TYR A 302 -2.15 7.48 -7.03
N THR A 303 -1.11 8.30 -6.94
CA THR A 303 -0.78 8.97 -5.68
C THR A 303 -0.37 10.42 -5.86
N SER A 304 -0.69 11.25 -4.86
CA SER A 304 -0.23 12.63 -4.79
C SER A 304 0.03 13.05 -3.34
N MET A 305 1.12 13.78 -3.13
CA MET A 305 1.44 14.38 -1.84
C MET A 305 0.68 15.69 -1.64
N LEU A 306 0.08 15.89 -0.48
CA LEU A 306 -0.72 17.05 -0.14
C LEU A 306 -0.04 17.85 0.98
N GLY A 307 -0.09 19.17 0.82
CA GLY A 307 0.53 20.16 1.71
C GLY A 307 -0.35 20.51 2.90
N ARG A 308 -1.66 20.41 2.73
CA ARG A 308 -2.67 20.80 3.72
C ARG A 308 -3.62 19.63 4.01
N LEU A 309 -3.95 19.44 5.29
CA LEU A 309 -4.91 18.39 5.68
C LEU A 309 -6.32 18.67 5.13
N SER A 310 -6.73 19.93 5.05
CA SER A 310 -8.00 20.32 4.45
C SER A 310 -8.15 19.87 2.99
N SER A 311 -7.03 19.83 2.24
CA SER A 311 -7.02 19.34 0.86
C SER A 311 -7.33 17.84 0.80
N VAL A 312 -6.82 17.07 1.76
CA VAL A 312 -7.14 15.64 1.91
C VAL A 312 -8.65 15.47 2.09
N ASP A 313 -9.26 16.24 3.00
CA ASP A 313 -10.68 16.16 3.30
C ASP A 313 -11.53 16.40 2.04
N THR A 314 -11.26 17.48 1.31
CA THR A 314 -11.97 17.81 0.06
C THR A 314 -11.82 16.71 -0.98
N LEU A 315 -10.59 16.23 -1.23
CA LEU A 315 -10.31 15.22 -2.25
C LEU A 315 -10.91 13.84 -1.89
N LEU A 316 -11.00 13.51 -0.60
CA LEU A 316 -11.72 12.32 -0.16
C LEU A 316 -13.22 12.40 -0.43
N HIS A 317 -13.82 13.57 -0.34
CA HIS A 317 -15.22 13.75 -0.75
C HIS A 317 -15.37 13.47 -2.26
N VAL A 318 -14.44 13.94 -3.09
CA VAL A 318 -14.42 13.65 -4.54
C VAL A 318 -14.29 12.14 -4.81
N LEU A 319 -13.33 11.46 -4.18
CA LEU A 319 -13.17 10.01 -4.34
C LEU A 319 -14.42 9.23 -3.92
N LYS A 320 -15.06 9.62 -2.81
CA LYS A 320 -16.30 9.00 -2.34
C LYS A 320 -17.44 9.19 -3.35
N GLU A 321 -17.60 10.39 -3.89
CA GLU A 321 -18.59 10.68 -4.92
C GLU A 321 -18.37 9.82 -6.17
N LYS A 322 -17.14 9.76 -6.68
CA LYS A 322 -16.78 8.93 -7.85
C LYS A 322 -16.98 7.44 -7.57
N ALA A 323 -16.65 6.96 -6.37
CA ALA A 323 -16.87 5.58 -5.96
C ALA A 323 -18.37 5.22 -5.92
N SER A 324 -19.21 6.11 -5.38
CA SER A 324 -20.66 5.92 -5.36
C SER A 324 -21.26 5.89 -6.76
N ALA A 325 -20.84 6.78 -7.66
CA ALA A 325 -21.29 6.79 -9.05
C ALA A 325 -20.88 5.51 -9.82
N ALA A 326 -19.66 5.01 -9.60
CA ALA A 326 -19.20 3.77 -10.21
C ALA A 326 -19.97 2.53 -9.73
N ALA A 327 -20.33 2.48 -8.43
CA ALA A 327 -21.07 1.36 -7.85
C ALA A 327 -22.49 1.20 -8.42
N SER A 328 -23.12 2.28 -8.90
CA SER A 328 -24.44 2.22 -9.54
C SER A 328 -24.41 1.79 -11.01
N ALA A 329 -23.25 1.82 -11.67
CA ALA A 329 -23.15 1.70 -13.13
C ALA A 329 -22.64 0.33 -13.64
N ASP A 330 -21.86 -0.43 -12.86
CA ASP A 330 -21.26 -1.69 -13.33
C ASP A 330 -21.85 -2.93 -12.62
N GLU A 331 -22.39 -3.88 -13.38
CA GLU A 331 -22.67 -5.25 -12.91
C GLU A 331 -21.40 -6.01 -12.47
N HIS A 332 -20.22 -5.53 -12.88
CA HIS A 332 -18.89 -6.06 -12.53
C HIS A 332 -18.16 -5.22 -11.45
N GLY A 333 -18.84 -4.21 -10.91
CA GLY A 333 -18.43 -3.25 -9.87
C GLY A 333 -16.95 -3.19 -9.50
N GLN A 334 -16.13 -2.47 -10.27
CA GLN A 334 -14.78 -2.12 -9.81
C GLN A 334 -14.88 -1.09 -8.67
N SER A 335 -14.64 -1.54 -7.44
CA SER A 335 -14.58 -0.66 -6.27
C SER A 335 -13.31 0.18 -6.31
N LEU A 336 -13.49 1.50 -6.34
CA LEU A 336 -12.44 2.49 -6.09
C LEU A 336 -12.02 2.41 -4.62
N THR A 337 -10.76 2.09 -4.39
CA THR A 337 -10.15 2.00 -3.07
C THR A 337 -9.20 3.16 -2.87
N TRP A 338 -8.99 3.58 -1.62
CA TRP A 338 -8.03 4.63 -1.30
C TRP A 338 -7.42 4.45 0.09
N THR A 339 -6.22 5.01 0.25
CA THR A 339 -5.51 5.06 1.52
C THR A 339 -4.82 6.41 1.67
N ILE A 340 -4.51 6.77 2.91
CA ILE A 340 -3.85 8.02 3.27
C ILE A 340 -2.64 7.69 4.14
N HIS A 341 -1.51 8.34 3.88
CA HIS A 341 -0.32 8.22 4.72
C HIS A 341 0.16 9.59 5.18
N GLU A 342 0.64 9.68 6.43
CA GLU A 342 1.22 10.91 6.97
C GLU A 342 2.76 10.84 6.87
N LEU A 343 3.38 11.82 6.23
CA LEU A 343 4.82 11.99 6.17
C LEU A 343 5.25 13.01 7.21
N VAL A 344 5.98 12.57 8.24
CA VAL A 344 6.47 13.44 9.31
C VAL A 344 8.00 13.55 9.25
N GLN A 345 8.49 14.78 9.10
CA GLN A 345 9.91 15.15 9.16
C GLN A 345 10.09 16.43 9.98
N GLY A 346 10.62 16.29 11.19
CA GLY A 346 10.69 17.41 12.14
C GLY A 346 9.29 17.97 12.41
N ASN A 347 9.13 19.30 12.28
CA ASN A 347 7.85 19.98 12.43
C ASN A 347 6.99 19.98 11.16
N THR A 348 7.52 19.50 10.03
CA THR A 348 6.83 19.50 8.76
C THR A 348 6.04 18.20 8.59
N LYS A 349 4.73 18.35 8.45
CA LYS A 349 3.80 17.27 8.09
C LYS A 349 3.35 17.43 6.65
N ARG A 350 3.25 16.30 5.95
CA ARG A 350 2.61 16.17 4.63
C ARG A 350 1.72 14.95 4.65
N TRP A 351 0.78 14.88 3.74
CA TRP A 351 -0.09 13.72 3.56
C TRP A 351 0.13 13.15 2.18
N VAL A 352 -0.13 11.87 1.99
CA VAL A 352 -0.16 11.24 0.68
C VAL A 352 -1.53 10.63 0.53
N LEU A 353 -2.26 11.04 -0.50
CA LEU A 353 -3.50 10.41 -0.92
C LEU A 353 -3.17 9.43 -2.04
N ALA A 354 -3.58 8.17 -1.88
CA ALA A 354 -3.41 7.13 -2.88
C ALA A 354 -4.75 6.47 -3.17
N TRP A 355 -5.05 6.25 -4.45
CA TRP A 355 -6.27 5.56 -4.88
C TRP A 355 -5.99 4.51 -5.96
N SER A 356 -6.84 3.49 -6.02
CA SER A 356 -6.67 2.32 -6.88
C SER A 356 -8.00 1.73 -7.35
N PHE A 357 -7.97 1.20 -8.58
CA PHE A 357 -9.05 0.41 -9.17
C PHE A 357 -8.72 -1.10 -9.21
N ALA A 358 -7.54 -1.51 -8.72
CA ALA A 358 -7.06 -2.89 -8.79
C ALA A 358 -7.74 -3.84 -7.77
N GLY A 359 -8.70 -3.34 -6.99
CA GLY A 359 -9.39 -4.13 -5.96
C GLY A 359 -8.53 -4.50 -4.75
N VAL A 360 -7.37 -3.86 -4.61
CA VAL A 360 -6.42 -4.11 -3.52
C VAL A 360 -6.71 -3.17 -2.35
N HIS A 361 -6.77 -3.72 -1.16
CA HIS A 361 -7.02 -3.00 0.09
C HIS A 361 -5.78 -3.10 0.99
N VAL A 362 -5.02 -2.01 1.08
CA VAL A 362 -3.77 -1.97 1.87
C VAL A 362 -4.02 -1.28 3.21
N SER A 363 -3.56 -1.90 4.30
CA SER A 363 -3.64 -1.29 5.64
C SER A 363 -2.63 -0.16 5.82
N ALA A 364 -2.98 0.80 6.68
CA ALA A 364 -2.06 1.81 7.18
C ALA A 364 -0.98 1.25 8.12
N ASN A 365 -1.15 0.02 8.65
CA ASN A 365 -0.32 -0.56 9.70
C ASN A 365 0.54 -1.74 9.22
N SER A 366 1.19 -1.66 8.04
CA SER A 366 2.40 -2.47 7.89
C SER A 366 3.38 -2.02 8.97
N GLU A 367 4.25 -2.91 9.45
CA GLU A 367 5.18 -2.72 10.57
C GLU A 367 6.16 -1.53 10.42
N SER A 368 6.00 -0.72 9.37
CA SER A 368 6.73 0.49 9.01
C SER A 368 6.41 1.73 9.88
N GLY A 369 5.69 1.61 10.99
CA GLY A 369 5.79 2.56 12.12
C GLY A 369 5.26 3.98 11.93
N THR A 370 4.23 4.22 11.12
CA THR A 370 3.53 5.52 11.10
C THR A 370 2.10 5.39 11.60
N THR A 371 1.93 5.53 12.91
CA THR A 371 0.63 5.59 13.58
C THR A 371 -0.17 6.80 13.07
N ILE A 372 -1.27 6.54 12.36
CA ILE A 372 -2.27 7.56 12.03
C ILE A 372 -3.13 7.80 13.27
N SER A 373 -2.73 8.67 14.19
CA SER A 373 -3.56 9.04 15.34
C SER A 373 -4.57 10.16 15.03
N THR A 374 -4.35 10.96 13.98
CA THR A 374 -5.13 12.17 13.68
C THR A 374 -6.19 12.02 12.57
N LEU A 375 -6.21 10.91 11.84
CA LEU A 375 -7.07 10.72 10.65
C LEU A 375 -8.00 9.51 10.72
N THR A 376 -8.29 8.98 11.91
CA THR A 376 -9.28 7.90 12.10
C THR A 376 -10.65 8.24 11.48
N ARG A 377 -11.03 9.53 11.45
CA ARG A 377 -12.24 10.03 10.78
C ARG A 377 -12.20 10.02 9.24
N HIS A 378 -11.01 9.88 8.65
CA HIS A 378 -10.76 9.96 7.20
C HIS A 378 -10.38 8.62 6.58
N GLN A 379 -10.13 7.60 7.42
CA GLN A 379 -10.06 6.22 6.97
C GLN A 379 -11.37 5.85 6.27
N GLN A 380 -11.32 5.04 5.20
CA GLN A 380 -12.53 4.46 4.64
C GLN A 380 -13.33 3.83 5.79
N PRO A 381 -14.61 4.21 6.00
CA PRO A 381 -15.44 3.65 7.07
C PRO A 381 -15.74 2.13 6.95
N SER A 382 -14.95 1.36 6.19
CA SER A 382 -15.28 -0.01 5.82
C SER A 382 -14.07 -0.94 5.58
N LEU A 383 -12.94 -0.74 6.26
CA LEU A 383 -11.88 -1.78 6.37
C LEU A 383 -11.57 -2.20 7.81
N LEU A 384 -12.18 -1.53 8.81
CA LEU A 384 -11.90 -1.71 10.24
C LEU A 384 -13.16 -2.04 11.07
N LYS A 385 -14.12 -2.77 10.50
CA LYS A 385 -14.88 -3.68 11.37
C LYS A 385 -14.04 -4.95 11.43
N ILE A 386 -13.14 -4.98 12.40
CA ILE A 386 -12.49 -6.21 12.84
C ILE A 386 -13.63 -7.05 13.40
N ASP A 387 -14.24 -7.85 12.55
CA ASP A 387 -15.03 -8.95 13.03
C ASP A 387 -14.01 -9.96 13.52
N TRP A 388 -13.95 -10.17 14.83
CA TRP A 388 -12.98 -11.05 15.42
C TRP A 388 -13.62 -12.35 15.88
N LEU A 389 -12.76 -13.36 16.05
CA LEU A 389 -13.10 -14.57 16.78
C LEU A 389 -12.32 -14.57 18.09
N ALA A 390 -13.01 -14.88 19.17
CA ALA A 390 -12.38 -15.23 20.44
C ALA A 390 -12.04 -16.72 20.42
N HIS A 391 -10.88 -17.04 20.98
CA HIS A 391 -10.49 -18.39 21.29
C HIS A 391 -9.90 -18.46 22.70
N THR A 392 -10.15 -19.58 23.36
CA THR A 392 -9.54 -19.94 24.63
C THR A 392 -8.52 -21.03 24.33
N GLY A 393 -7.25 -20.79 24.67
CA GLY A 393 -6.17 -21.74 24.43
C GLY A 393 -4.90 -21.05 23.95
N ASP A 394 -4.15 -21.73 23.10
CA ASP A 394 -2.94 -21.20 22.46
C ASP A 394 -3.19 -20.86 20.98
N ILE A 395 -2.21 -20.18 20.38
CA ILE A 395 -2.28 -19.70 19.00
C ILE A 395 -2.43 -20.86 18.02
N ASP A 396 -1.77 -21.99 18.28
CA ASP A 396 -1.79 -23.15 17.40
C ASP A 396 -3.18 -23.79 17.37
N THR A 397 -3.82 -23.96 18.52
CA THR A 397 -5.20 -24.47 18.60
C THR A 397 -6.21 -23.51 17.98
N ALA A 398 -6.00 -22.19 18.09
CA ALA A 398 -6.83 -21.19 17.40
C ALA A 398 -6.66 -21.29 15.89
N ARG A 399 -5.41 -21.44 15.43
CA ARG A 399 -5.03 -21.59 14.03
C ARG A 399 -5.62 -22.87 13.42
N ASP A 400 -5.40 -24.02 14.03
CA ASP A 400 -5.90 -25.32 13.56
C ASP A 400 -7.42 -25.31 13.41
N ARG A 401 -8.11 -24.71 14.38
CA ARG A 401 -9.56 -24.56 14.32
C ARG A 401 -9.98 -23.67 13.17
N LEU A 402 -9.26 -22.57 12.91
CA LEU A 402 -9.56 -21.66 11.82
C LEU A 402 -9.33 -22.33 10.47
N GLU A 403 -8.21 -23.03 10.31
CA GLU A 403 -7.89 -23.83 9.12
C GLU A 403 -8.99 -24.89 8.87
N ARG A 404 -9.47 -25.57 9.91
CA ARG A 404 -10.58 -26.53 9.79
C ARG A 404 -11.90 -25.88 9.38
N VAL A 405 -12.23 -24.73 9.94
CA VAL A 405 -13.47 -23.99 9.61
C VAL A 405 -13.44 -23.53 8.15
N VAL A 406 -12.35 -22.87 7.76
CA VAL A 406 -12.24 -22.25 6.44
C VAL A 406 -11.97 -23.28 5.36
N GLY A 407 -11.10 -24.28 5.64
CA GLY A 407 -10.83 -25.40 4.74
C GLY A 407 -12.02 -26.33 4.52
N GLY A 408 -13.05 -26.25 5.35
CA GLY A 408 -14.34 -26.94 5.12
C GLY A 408 -15.24 -26.26 4.08
N ILE A 409 -14.89 -25.05 3.62
CA ILE A 409 -15.67 -24.27 2.65
C ILE A 409 -15.13 -24.58 1.24
N SER A 410 -15.97 -25.09 0.34
CA SER A 410 -15.53 -25.37 -1.04
C SER A 410 -15.15 -24.08 -1.77
N ASP A 411 -14.25 -24.15 -2.75
CA ASP A 411 -13.77 -22.99 -3.53
C ASP A 411 -13.14 -21.88 -2.64
N VAL A 412 -12.56 -22.28 -1.51
CA VAL A 412 -11.79 -21.41 -0.61
C VAL A 412 -10.48 -22.10 -0.25
N ASP A 413 -9.36 -21.42 -0.47
CA ASP A 413 -8.03 -21.90 -0.10
C ASP A 413 -7.52 -21.18 1.14
N VAL A 414 -6.87 -21.93 2.03
CA VAL A 414 -6.12 -21.38 3.17
C VAL A 414 -4.65 -21.63 2.94
N LEU A 415 -3.87 -20.56 2.97
CA LEU A 415 -2.44 -20.57 2.70
C LEU A 415 -1.70 -20.09 3.94
N SER A 416 -0.65 -20.80 4.33
CA SER A 416 0.27 -20.32 5.36
C SER A 416 1.09 -19.15 4.82
N SER A 417 1.16 -18.05 5.56
CA SER A 417 1.94 -16.86 5.17
C SER A 417 3.42 -16.96 5.55
N GLY A 418 3.88 -18.11 6.08
CA GLY A 418 5.21 -18.27 6.66
C GLY A 418 5.35 -17.68 8.07
N ASN A 419 4.34 -16.95 8.54
CA ASN A 419 4.19 -16.48 9.91
C ASN A 419 3.13 -17.35 10.61
N ALA A 420 3.48 -17.95 11.76
CA ALA A 420 2.58 -18.82 12.51
C ALA A 420 1.28 -18.11 12.93
N HIS A 421 1.35 -16.79 13.12
CA HIS A 421 0.25 -15.94 13.56
C HIS A 421 -0.63 -15.42 12.42
N GLN A 422 -0.37 -15.81 11.17
CA GLN A 422 -1.10 -15.30 10.01
C GLN A 422 -1.52 -16.40 9.04
N LEU A 423 -2.69 -16.21 8.43
CA LEU A 423 -3.25 -17.05 7.37
C LEU A 423 -3.74 -16.16 6.24
N GLU A 424 -3.51 -16.61 5.01
CA GLU A 424 -4.09 -16.02 3.81
C GLU A 424 -5.24 -16.88 3.33
N ILE A 425 -6.41 -16.29 3.16
CA ILE A 425 -7.63 -16.96 2.72
C ILE A 425 -7.97 -16.41 1.33
N VAL A 426 -8.05 -17.29 0.34
CA VAL A 426 -8.38 -16.95 -1.04
C VAL A 426 -9.72 -17.57 -1.39
N VAL A 427 -10.66 -16.75 -1.83
CA VAL A 427 -12.03 -17.17 -2.13
C VAL A 427 -12.26 -17.06 -3.63
N TRP A 428 -12.61 -18.18 -4.27
CA TRP A 428 -12.84 -18.26 -5.72
C TRP A 428 -14.33 -18.16 -6.09
N SER A 429 -15.23 -18.54 -5.17
CA SER A 429 -16.68 -18.49 -5.39
C SER A 429 -17.46 -18.33 -4.09
N GLN A 430 -18.72 -17.84 -4.18
CA GLN A 430 -19.63 -17.69 -3.03
C GLN A 430 -20.34 -19.01 -2.65
N SER A 431 -19.55 -20.07 -2.45
CA SER A 431 -20.02 -21.44 -2.26
C SER A 431 -20.88 -21.66 -1.00
N TRP A 432 -20.75 -20.81 0.02
CA TRP A 432 -21.44 -20.92 1.31
C TRP A 432 -22.90 -20.43 1.29
N THR A 433 -23.30 -19.71 0.24
CA THR A 433 -24.65 -19.14 0.14
C THR A 433 -25.73 -20.24 0.05
N ARG A 434 -26.95 -19.93 0.47
CA ARG A 434 -28.08 -20.88 0.36
C ARG A 434 -28.37 -21.24 -1.11
N ALA A 435 -28.23 -20.28 -2.01
CA ALA A 435 -28.41 -20.48 -3.44
C ALA A 435 -27.37 -21.44 -4.02
N ALA A 436 -26.07 -21.19 -3.77
CA ALA A 436 -24.99 -22.06 -4.23
C ALA A 436 -25.13 -23.51 -3.70
N ARG A 437 -25.47 -23.68 -2.42
CA ARG A 437 -25.71 -25.01 -1.83
C ARG A 437 -26.91 -25.73 -2.45
N ARG A 438 -27.99 -25.01 -2.80
CA ARG A 438 -29.16 -25.60 -3.49
C ARG A 438 -28.84 -25.99 -4.93
N ALA A 439 -28.09 -25.16 -5.66
CA ALA A 439 -27.65 -25.46 -7.02
C ALA A 439 -26.82 -26.75 -7.07
N ARG A 440 -25.83 -26.90 -6.17
CA ARG A 440 -25.04 -28.14 -6.05
C ARG A 440 -25.89 -29.37 -5.75
N LYS A 441 -26.89 -29.26 -4.87
CA LYS A 441 -27.80 -30.38 -4.57
C LYS A 441 -28.66 -30.79 -5.76
N ARG A 442 -28.92 -29.89 -6.72
CA ARG A 442 -29.66 -30.18 -7.95
C ARG A 442 -28.77 -30.75 -9.07
N GLY A 443 -27.47 -30.95 -8.82
CA GLY A 443 -26.54 -31.40 -9.86
C GLY A 443 -26.24 -30.33 -10.92
N GLU A 444 -26.64 -29.08 -10.68
CA GLU A 444 -26.21 -27.92 -11.47
C GLU A 444 -24.74 -27.67 -11.14
N ALA A 445 -23.85 -28.44 -11.76
CA ALA A 445 -22.43 -28.12 -11.76
C ALA A 445 -22.30 -26.68 -12.28
N MET A 446 -21.62 -25.82 -11.53
CA MET A 446 -21.12 -24.57 -12.12
C MET A 446 -20.35 -24.97 -13.37
N ALA A 447 -20.63 -24.30 -14.49
CA ALA A 447 -20.10 -24.62 -15.81
C ALA A 447 -18.65 -25.09 -15.74
N VAL A 448 -18.35 -26.18 -16.47
CA VAL A 448 -16.99 -26.69 -16.63
C VAL A 448 -16.10 -25.52 -17.02
N ASP A 449 -15.17 -25.21 -16.12
CA ASP A 449 -14.22 -24.13 -16.26
C ASP A 449 -13.28 -24.47 -17.43
N ASP A 450 -13.31 -23.65 -18.49
CA ASP A 450 -12.66 -23.85 -19.78
C ASP A 450 -11.11 -23.68 -19.72
N GLY A 451 -10.49 -24.04 -18.59
CA GLY A 451 -9.06 -23.88 -18.37
C GLY A 451 -8.56 -22.43 -18.35
N ARG A 452 -9.46 -21.42 -18.30
CA ARG A 452 -9.08 -20.03 -18.08
C ARG A 452 -8.89 -19.79 -16.59
N SER A 453 -7.68 -19.38 -16.21
CA SER A 453 -7.31 -19.01 -14.84
C SER A 453 -8.46 -18.36 -14.06
N LYS A 454 -9.00 -19.04 -13.04
CA LYS A 454 -9.91 -18.43 -12.07
C LYS A 454 -9.20 -17.28 -11.36
N GLU A 455 -9.83 -16.11 -11.33
CA GLU A 455 -9.42 -14.99 -10.49
C GLU A 455 -10.17 -15.07 -9.17
N ALA A 456 -9.52 -14.76 -8.06
CA ALA A 456 -10.17 -14.73 -6.76
C ALA A 456 -11.26 -13.65 -6.77
N ILE A 457 -12.39 -13.90 -6.11
CA ILE A 457 -13.41 -12.87 -5.89
C ILE A 457 -13.15 -12.08 -4.61
N LEU A 458 -12.32 -12.64 -3.72
CA LEU A 458 -12.01 -12.09 -2.40
C LEU A 458 -10.72 -12.72 -1.84
N CYS A 459 -9.82 -11.89 -1.30
CA CYS A 459 -8.72 -12.35 -0.43
C CYS A 459 -8.84 -11.70 0.95
N ILE A 460 -8.49 -12.47 1.98
CA ILE A 460 -8.57 -12.08 3.38
C ILE A 460 -7.30 -12.54 4.10
N GLU A 461 -6.70 -11.65 4.86
CA GLU A 461 -5.67 -12.00 5.83
C GLU A 461 -6.31 -12.20 7.21
N ALA A 462 -6.05 -13.33 7.86
CA ALA A 462 -6.43 -13.55 9.25
C ALA A 462 -5.19 -13.49 10.15
N THR A 463 -5.19 -12.61 11.15
CA THR A 463 -4.09 -12.46 12.12
C THR A 463 -4.52 -12.93 13.51
N ILE A 464 -3.77 -13.83 14.11
CA ILE A 464 -4.03 -14.44 15.42
C ILE A 464 -3.13 -13.76 16.46
N ARG A 465 -3.71 -13.20 17.51
CA ARG A 465 -2.98 -12.44 18.55
C ARG A 465 -3.40 -12.88 19.94
N THR A 466 -2.44 -12.92 20.87
CA THR A 466 -2.72 -13.07 22.30
C THR A 466 -3.19 -11.73 22.89
N LEU A 467 -4.25 -11.76 23.68
CA LEU A 467 -4.74 -10.60 24.41
C LEU A 467 -3.88 -10.37 25.66
N SER A 468 -3.39 -9.15 25.85
CA SER A 468 -2.74 -8.76 27.10
C SER A 468 -3.79 -8.50 28.19
N SER A 469 -3.41 -8.65 29.47
CA SER A 469 -4.30 -8.49 30.63
C SER A 469 -4.98 -7.11 30.75
N HIS A 470 -4.52 -6.10 30.01
CA HIS A 470 -5.13 -4.76 29.98
C HIS A 470 -6.18 -4.58 28.87
N GLN A 471 -6.28 -5.48 27.89
CA GLN A 471 -7.25 -5.38 26.79
C GLN A 471 -8.58 -6.08 27.09
N THR A 472 -8.67 -6.80 28.21
CA THR A 472 -9.84 -7.59 28.59
C THR A 472 -10.97 -6.74 29.19
N GLU A 473 -10.68 -5.51 29.66
CA GLU A 473 -11.64 -4.66 30.40
C GLU A 473 -12.36 -3.61 29.53
N GLU A 474 -11.78 -3.15 28.41
CA GLU A 474 -12.38 -2.07 27.60
C GLU A 474 -13.50 -2.52 26.65
N GLU A 475 -13.54 -3.78 26.20
CA GLU A 475 -14.52 -4.23 25.18
C GLU A 475 -15.80 -4.86 25.78
N GLY A 476 -15.89 -5.03 27.11
CA GLY A 476 -17.04 -5.65 27.80
C GLY A 476 -18.18 -4.71 28.21
N ALA A 477 -17.97 -3.39 28.18
CA ALA A 477 -18.96 -2.40 28.63
C ALA A 477 -19.69 -1.74 27.46
N SER A 478 -20.55 -2.49 26.77
CA SER A 478 -21.63 -1.87 25.99
C SER A 478 -22.88 -2.74 26.04
N SER A 479 -23.66 -2.56 27.12
CA SER A 479 -25.08 -2.89 27.10
C SER A 479 -25.77 -2.08 28.22
N VAL A 480 -26.76 -1.25 27.85
CA VAL A 480 -28.19 -1.47 28.18
C VAL A 480 -28.60 -0.79 29.49
N THR A 481 -29.65 0.02 29.38
CA THR A 481 -30.34 0.76 30.45
C THR A 481 -30.98 -0.18 31.48
N PRO A 482 -31.17 0.26 32.75
CA PRO A 482 -31.59 -0.62 33.82
C PRO A 482 -33.11 -0.74 33.88
N GLU A 483 -33.63 -1.96 34.03
CA GLU A 483 -34.86 -2.14 34.78
C GLU A 483 -34.88 -3.47 35.55
N THR A 484 -35.20 -3.28 36.82
CA THR A 484 -35.31 -4.17 37.97
C THR A 484 -36.17 -5.42 37.75
N THR A 485 -35.69 -6.59 38.17
CA THR A 485 -36.44 -7.46 39.11
C THR A 485 -35.56 -8.54 39.72
N MET A 486 -35.64 -8.67 41.04
CA MET A 486 -34.99 -9.71 41.83
C MET A 486 -35.71 -11.04 41.65
N THR A 487 -34.97 -12.15 41.60
CA THR A 487 -35.33 -13.40 42.31
C THR A 487 -34.11 -14.32 42.43
N SER A 488 -34.20 -15.15 43.47
CA SER A 488 -33.19 -15.93 44.18
C SER A 488 -32.48 -17.04 43.42
N ALA A 489 -31.20 -17.21 43.79
CA ALA A 489 -30.44 -18.43 44.03
C ALA A 489 -30.81 -19.72 43.27
N ASP A 490 -29.86 -20.19 42.45
CA ASP A 490 -29.45 -21.59 42.52
C ASP A 490 -27.96 -21.72 42.18
N SER A 491 -27.25 -22.44 43.05
CA SER A 491 -25.80 -22.64 43.01
C SER A 491 -25.51 -24.10 42.69
N SER A 492 -25.09 -24.41 41.48
CA SER A 492 -24.43 -25.68 41.19
C SER A 492 -23.53 -25.61 39.95
N ALA A 493 -22.24 -25.87 40.19
CA ALA A 493 -21.30 -26.57 39.33
C ALA A 493 -21.11 -26.08 37.87
N GLY A 494 -20.12 -25.22 37.70
CA GLY A 494 -19.38 -25.04 36.45
C GLY A 494 -18.13 -24.22 36.76
N GLY A 495 -16.96 -24.86 36.79
CA GLY A 495 -15.69 -24.12 36.93
C GLY A 495 -15.60 -23.03 35.85
N PRO A 496 -14.96 -21.87 36.11
CA PRO A 496 -14.99 -20.77 35.16
C PRO A 496 -14.31 -21.22 33.87
N ALA A 497 -15.07 -21.26 32.78
CA ALA A 497 -14.50 -21.35 31.44
C ALA A 497 -13.47 -20.22 31.34
N SER A 498 -12.20 -20.57 31.16
CA SER A 498 -11.14 -19.56 31.12
C SER A 498 -11.46 -18.55 30.02
N ALA A 499 -11.46 -17.27 30.40
CA ALA A 499 -11.78 -16.17 29.50
C ALA A 499 -10.95 -16.26 28.20
N PRO A 500 -11.51 -15.90 27.04
CA PRO A 500 -10.78 -15.95 25.79
C PRO A 500 -9.54 -15.07 25.88
N ASN A 501 -8.39 -15.67 25.59
CA ASN A 501 -7.08 -15.03 25.65
C ASN A 501 -6.49 -14.81 24.26
N ILE A 502 -7.21 -15.17 23.21
CA ILE A 502 -6.79 -15.02 21.81
C ILE A 502 -7.87 -14.33 21.00
N LYS A 503 -7.43 -13.43 20.13
CA LYS A 503 -8.24 -12.69 19.15
C LYS A 503 -7.73 -13.00 17.74
N ILE A 504 -8.66 -13.31 16.83
CA ILE A 504 -8.37 -13.49 15.41
C ILE A 504 -8.99 -12.33 14.64
N ASP A 505 -8.16 -11.49 14.02
CA ASP A 505 -8.57 -10.34 13.24
C ASP A 505 -8.62 -10.70 11.75
N PHE A 506 -9.73 -10.45 11.06
CA PHE A 506 -9.85 -10.63 9.62
C PHE A 506 -9.74 -9.30 8.88
N ARG A 507 -8.84 -9.24 7.89
CA ARG A 507 -8.56 -8.08 7.05
C ARG A 507 -8.91 -8.40 5.60
N TRP A 508 -9.82 -7.63 5.02
CA TRP A 508 -10.11 -7.68 3.59
C TRP A 508 -8.93 -7.09 2.81
N THR A 509 -8.23 -7.90 2.00
CA THR A 509 -7.02 -7.49 1.26
C THR A 509 -7.25 -7.38 -0.24
N PHE A 510 -8.19 -8.15 -0.80
CA PHE A 510 -8.53 -8.10 -2.23
C PHE A 510 -10.02 -8.31 -2.50
N GLY A 511 -10.52 -7.69 -3.56
CA GLY A 511 -11.87 -7.90 -4.11
C GLY A 511 -12.66 -6.60 -4.12
N HIS A 512 -13.81 -6.61 -4.79
CA HIS A 512 -14.59 -5.38 -4.99
C HIS A 512 -15.94 -5.35 -4.27
N SER A 513 -16.35 -6.44 -3.61
CA SER A 513 -17.66 -6.54 -2.99
C SER A 513 -17.58 -6.70 -1.47
N ARG A 514 -17.82 -5.60 -0.76
CA ARG A 514 -17.94 -5.61 0.70
C ARG A 514 -19.03 -6.57 1.21
N PRO A 515 -20.22 -6.65 0.57
CA PRO A 515 -21.23 -7.64 0.94
C PRO A 515 -20.75 -9.09 0.87
N VAL A 516 -19.86 -9.42 -0.07
CA VAL A 516 -19.28 -10.77 -0.17
C VAL A 516 -18.36 -11.06 1.02
N PHE A 517 -17.51 -10.10 1.40
CA PHE A 517 -16.67 -10.21 2.60
C PHE A 517 -17.51 -10.38 3.88
N ASP A 518 -18.52 -9.54 4.10
CA ASP A 518 -19.38 -9.64 5.29
C ASP A 518 -20.17 -10.96 5.32
N SER A 519 -20.62 -11.45 4.17
CA SER A 519 -21.30 -12.74 4.02
C SER A 519 -20.37 -13.91 4.37
N PHE A 520 -19.12 -13.86 3.89
CA PHE A 520 -18.09 -14.86 4.18
C PHE A 520 -17.78 -14.92 5.69
N LEU A 521 -17.48 -13.78 6.32
CA LEU A 521 -17.14 -13.74 7.75
C LEU A 521 -18.29 -14.21 8.62
N ARG A 522 -19.54 -13.86 8.29
CA ARG A 522 -20.72 -14.38 9.00
C ARG A 522 -20.80 -15.90 8.91
N HIS A 523 -20.47 -16.49 7.77
CA HIS A 523 -20.44 -17.94 7.62
C HIS A 523 -19.34 -18.58 8.46
N VAL A 524 -18.12 -18.05 8.40
CA VAL A 524 -16.98 -18.51 9.22
C VAL A 524 -17.31 -18.46 10.71
N LYS A 525 -17.91 -17.38 11.20
CA LYS A 525 -18.33 -17.24 12.61
C LYS A 525 -19.33 -18.31 13.04
N ASN A 526 -20.32 -18.60 12.20
CA ASN A 526 -21.33 -19.62 12.50
C ASN A 526 -20.70 -21.03 12.57
N GLN A 527 -19.79 -21.35 11.64
CA GLN A 527 -19.07 -22.63 11.65
C GLN A 527 -18.09 -22.72 12.82
N TRP A 528 -17.42 -21.62 13.15
CA TRP A 528 -16.57 -21.52 14.33
C TRP A 528 -17.35 -21.85 15.60
N ALA A 529 -18.48 -21.19 15.85
CA ALA A 529 -19.31 -21.44 17.03
C ALA A 529 -19.80 -22.89 17.11
N ALA A 530 -20.25 -23.48 16.00
CA ALA A 530 -20.73 -24.86 15.95
C ALA A 530 -19.66 -25.89 16.38
N LEU A 531 -18.39 -25.68 16.02
CA LEU A 531 -17.28 -26.53 16.45
C LEU A 531 -16.91 -26.39 17.93
N ALA A 532 -17.24 -25.27 18.59
CA ALA A 532 -17.10 -25.17 20.05
C ALA A 532 -18.16 -26.02 20.75
N SER A 533 -19.40 -25.95 20.27
CA SER A 533 -20.53 -26.68 20.87
C SER A 533 -20.41 -28.19 20.72
N SER A 534 -19.85 -28.70 19.62
CA SER A 534 -19.71 -30.15 19.41
C SER A 534 -18.66 -30.83 20.31
N ARG A 535 -17.69 -30.08 20.84
CA ARG A 535 -16.76 -30.58 21.88
C ARG A 535 -17.43 -30.67 23.25
N ALA A 536 -18.36 -29.76 23.56
CA ALA A 536 -19.09 -29.76 24.83
C ALA A 536 -20.13 -30.88 24.93
N SER A 537 -20.65 -31.38 23.80
CA SER A 537 -21.62 -32.49 23.76
C SER A 537 -20.99 -33.88 23.63
N GLY A 538 -19.66 -33.98 23.51
CA GLY A 538 -18.93 -35.24 23.30
C GLY A 538 -18.56 -36.04 24.55
N GLU A 539 -18.82 -35.52 25.76
CA GLU A 539 -18.42 -36.18 27.02
C GLU A 539 -19.49 -37.11 27.64
N ASN A 540 -20.63 -37.36 26.99
CA ASN A 540 -21.73 -38.06 27.64
C ASN A 540 -22.29 -39.29 26.91
N HIS A 541 -21.52 -39.97 26.06
CA HIS A 541 -21.90 -41.31 25.57
C HIS A 541 -20.77 -42.34 25.78
N SER A 542 -20.60 -42.73 27.04
CA SER A 542 -20.12 -44.05 27.43
C SER A 542 -20.88 -44.48 28.68
N GLN A 543 -22.00 -45.17 28.46
CA GLN A 543 -22.57 -46.14 29.39
C GLN A 543 -22.95 -47.39 28.59
#